data_AF-A0A1F5LFD2-F1
#
_entry.id   AF-A0A1F5LFD2-F1
#
_cell.length_a   1.000
_cell.length_b   1.000
_cell.length_c   1.000
_cell.angle_alpha   90.00
_cell.angle_beta   90.00
_cell.angle_gamma   90.00
#
_symmetry.space_group_name_H-M   'P 1'
#
loop_
_entity.id
_entity.type
_entity.pdbx_description
1 polymer ?
#
loop_
_entity_poly.entity_id
_entity_poly.type
_entity_poly.pdbx_seq_one_letter_code
_entity_poly.pdbx_strand_id
1 'polypeptide(L)'
;MFDILAAEVIKQCDPQNGLSEDIISDPRGCNFNAKTLACNMPSAAEECITADQLSTLHKLYNDWTDVNQTFVYGHLTIEQQYWYVRDLMGLEDSFTWQNLDYSTVQLAEKLNPGNATADTFDISDFHKRGFNITACQMPLSFHPDNMTPPSTLGYRDSRHDIALAMMAWAENGTAPNEHAATNWKNSASVQFATAFTRQSIVARATRTTRGS
;
A
#
# COMPACT_ATOMS: atom_id res chain seq x y z
N MET A 1 -0.79 18.43 14.06
CA MET A 1 0.28 18.04 13.10
C MET A 1 -0.20 17.04 12.05
N PHE A 2 -0.55 15.79 12.40
CA PHE A 2 -1.02 14.84 11.38
C PHE A 2 -2.32 15.29 10.72
N ASP A 3 -3.21 15.98 11.45
CA ASP A 3 -4.45 16.52 10.89
C ASP A 3 -4.22 17.59 9.81
N ILE A 4 -3.29 18.53 10.04
CA ILE A 4 -2.96 19.58 9.05
C ILE A 4 -2.29 18.99 7.80
N LEU A 5 -1.48 17.93 7.98
CA LEU A 5 -0.85 17.21 6.88
C LEU A 5 -1.88 16.44 6.08
N ALA A 6 -2.77 15.69 6.74
CA ALA A 6 -3.83 14.93 6.10
C ALA A 6 -4.78 15.85 5.32
N ALA A 7 -5.17 16.97 5.91
CA ALA A 7 -6.02 17.97 5.25
C ALA A 7 -5.34 18.57 4.00
N GLU A 8 -4.04 18.89 4.06
CA GLU A 8 -3.32 19.42 2.91
C GLU A 8 -3.08 18.34 1.83
N VAL A 9 -2.85 17.09 2.22
CA VAL A 9 -2.74 15.95 1.30
C VAL A 9 -4.05 15.76 0.53
N ILE A 10 -5.22 15.77 1.19
CA ILE A 10 -6.52 15.72 0.52
C ILE A 10 -6.67 16.92 -0.43
N LYS A 11 -6.43 18.14 0.06
CA LYS A 11 -6.56 19.37 -0.73
C LYS A 11 -5.69 19.39 -1.99
N GLN A 12 -4.47 18.86 -1.92
CA GLN A 12 -3.56 18.82 -3.07
C GLN A 12 -3.82 17.62 -3.98
N CYS A 13 -4.06 16.43 -3.44
CA CYS A 13 -4.09 15.18 -4.20
C CYS A 13 -5.46 14.83 -4.77
N ASP A 14 -6.54 15.06 -4.03
CA ASP A 14 -7.90 14.64 -4.40
C ASP A 14 -8.28 15.19 -5.80
N PRO A 15 -8.10 16.49 -6.11
CA PRO A 15 -8.47 17.04 -7.42
C PRO A 15 -7.63 16.54 -8.61
N GLN A 16 -6.47 15.92 -8.40
CA GLN A 16 -5.51 15.64 -9.49
C GLN A 16 -5.97 14.53 -10.43
N ASN A 17 -6.90 13.68 -9.99
CA ASN A 17 -7.54 12.68 -10.85
C ASN A 17 -8.81 13.21 -11.56
N GLY A 18 -9.14 14.49 -11.38
CA GLY A 18 -10.32 15.15 -11.95
C GLY A 18 -11.61 14.99 -11.14
N LEU A 19 -11.57 14.37 -9.96
CA LEU A 19 -12.68 14.23 -9.01
C LEU A 19 -12.36 15.00 -7.73
N SER A 20 -13.37 15.52 -7.04
CA SER A 20 -13.17 16.20 -5.74
C SER A 20 -14.27 15.73 -4.79
N GLU A 21 -13.90 14.76 -3.97
CA GLU A 21 -14.82 13.94 -3.18
C GLU A 21 -14.18 13.42 -1.90
N ASP A 22 -13.08 14.05 -1.47
CA ASP A 22 -12.31 13.72 -0.28
C ASP A 22 -11.71 12.29 -0.32
N ILE A 23 -11.46 11.75 -1.53
CA ILE A 23 -10.91 10.39 -1.74
C ILE A 23 -9.79 10.41 -2.78
N ILE A 24 -8.57 10.16 -2.32
CA ILE A 24 -7.40 9.97 -3.19
C ILE A 24 -7.48 8.59 -3.87
N SER A 25 -8.12 8.54 -5.03
CA SER A 25 -8.31 7.30 -5.80
C SER A 25 -7.06 6.89 -6.61
N ASP A 26 -6.16 7.83 -6.91
CA ASP A 26 -4.85 7.55 -7.51
C ASP A 26 -3.70 8.18 -6.70
N PRO A 27 -3.24 7.51 -5.63
CA PRO A 27 -2.15 8.02 -4.80
C PRO A 27 -0.82 8.17 -5.56
N ARG A 28 -0.58 7.35 -6.59
CA ARG A 28 0.68 7.39 -7.37
C ARG A 28 0.73 8.56 -8.34
N GLY A 29 -0.43 9.03 -8.79
CA GLY A 29 -0.57 10.23 -9.60
C GLY A 29 -0.45 11.53 -8.79
N CYS A 30 -0.50 11.48 -7.45
CA CYS A 30 -0.44 12.70 -6.66
C CYS A 30 0.97 13.33 -6.64
N ASN A 31 1.06 14.56 -7.12
CA ASN A 31 2.21 15.43 -6.90
C ASN A 31 2.01 16.28 -5.63
N PHE A 32 2.33 15.71 -4.48
CA PHE A 32 2.20 16.36 -3.18
C PHE A 32 3.42 17.24 -2.84
N ASN A 33 3.18 18.48 -2.44
CA ASN A 33 4.20 19.43 -2.00
C ASN A 33 3.99 19.85 -0.54
N ALA A 34 4.70 19.19 0.39
CA ALA A 34 4.64 19.48 1.83
C ALA A 34 5.16 20.89 2.20
N LYS A 35 5.94 21.55 1.34
CA LYS A 35 6.52 22.87 1.65
C LYS A 35 5.46 23.97 1.79
N THR A 36 4.24 23.74 1.31
CA THR A 36 3.12 24.68 1.51
C THR A 36 2.75 24.84 2.99
N LEU A 37 3.10 23.86 3.82
CA LEU A 37 2.88 23.88 5.27
C LEU A 37 4.11 24.33 6.06
N ALA A 38 5.19 24.80 5.42
CA ALA A 38 6.43 25.16 6.11
C ALA A 38 6.20 26.31 7.12
N CYS A 39 6.76 26.17 8.32
CA CYS A 39 6.71 27.22 9.33
C CYS A 39 7.51 28.46 8.93
N ASN A 40 6.89 29.65 9.04
CA ASN A 40 7.59 30.94 8.93
C ASN A 40 8.37 31.31 10.21
N MET A 41 7.96 30.76 11.36
CA MET A 41 8.58 30.99 12.67
C MET A 41 8.70 29.63 13.40
N PRO A 42 9.79 29.37 14.14
CA PRO A 42 10.13 28.03 14.65
C PRO A 42 9.19 27.47 15.75
N SER A 43 8.14 28.18 16.17
CA SER A 43 7.37 27.86 17.39
C SER A 43 5.88 27.52 17.20
N ALA A 44 5.37 27.40 15.97
CA ALA A 44 3.96 27.06 15.70
C ALA A 44 3.78 25.60 15.24
N ALA A 45 4.38 24.65 15.97
CA ALA A 45 4.47 23.24 15.57
C ALA A 45 3.12 22.49 15.46
N GLU A 46 2.00 23.11 15.88
CA GLU A 46 0.66 22.54 15.70
C GLU A 46 -0.01 22.97 14.38
N GLU A 47 0.40 24.11 13.81
CA GLU A 47 -0.21 24.76 12.63
C GLU A 47 0.64 24.66 11.37
N CYS A 48 1.93 24.35 11.50
CA CYS A 48 2.87 24.26 10.39
C CYS A 48 3.95 23.19 10.64
N ILE A 49 4.70 22.85 9.60
CA ILE A 49 5.73 21.81 9.59
C ILE A 49 7.11 22.46 9.65
N THR A 50 7.92 22.06 10.64
CA THR A 50 9.31 22.55 10.79
C THR A 50 10.23 22.00 9.70
N ALA A 51 11.41 22.59 9.54
CA ALA A 51 12.40 22.10 8.57
C ALA A 51 12.79 20.63 8.80
N ASP A 52 12.95 20.22 10.07
CA ASP A 52 13.30 18.83 10.42
C ASP A 52 12.14 17.86 10.15
N GLN A 53 10.91 18.28 10.39
CA GLN A 53 9.72 17.51 10.04
C GLN A 53 9.55 17.40 8.51
N LEU A 54 9.82 18.46 7.75
CA LEU A 54 9.82 18.42 6.28
C LEU A 54 10.88 17.45 5.75
N SER A 55 12.07 17.44 6.34
CA SER A 55 13.13 16.47 6.02
C SER A 55 12.69 15.03 6.29
N THR A 56 11.99 14.81 7.41
CA THR A 56 11.42 13.50 7.77
C THR A 56 10.33 13.07 6.79
N LEU A 57 9.40 13.96 6.43
CA LEU A 57 8.35 13.69 5.45
C LEU A 57 8.95 13.39 4.07
N HIS A 58 9.98 14.13 3.67
CA HIS A 58 10.69 13.82 2.43
C HIS A 58 11.23 12.40 2.43
N LYS A 59 11.82 11.92 3.54
CA LYS A 59 12.29 10.53 3.63
C LYS A 59 11.14 9.52 3.62
N LEU A 60 9.99 9.85 4.23
CA LEU A 60 8.84 8.94 4.32
C LEU A 60 8.12 8.76 2.97
N TYR A 61 7.94 9.87 2.23
CA TYR A 61 7.18 9.91 0.97
C TYR A 61 8.02 9.65 -0.28
N ASN A 62 9.33 9.42 -0.14
CA ASN A 62 10.20 9.03 -1.25
C ASN A 62 10.76 7.63 -1.04
N ASP A 63 11.14 6.99 -2.14
CA ASP A 63 11.73 5.65 -2.11
C ASP A 63 13.03 5.67 -1.31
N TRP A 64 13.27 4.59 -0.56
CA TRP A 64 14.57 4.37 0.05
C TRP A 64 15.54 3.94 -1.04
N THR A 65 16.45 4.86 -1.37
CA THR A 65 17.65 4.60 -2.17
C THR A 65 18.87 4.75 -1.28
N ASP A 66 19.85 3.88 -1.48
CA ASP A 66 21.07 3.86 -0.67
C ASP A 66 22.33 4.03 -1.53
N VAL A 67 23.48 3.46 -1.11
CA VAL A 67 24.76 3.54 -1.84
C VAL A 67 24.59 3.31 -3.34
N ASN A 68 25.28 4.12 -4.16
CA ASN A 68 25.21 4.08 -5.62
C ASN A 68 23.80 4.20 -6.23
N GLN A 69 22.85 4.84 -5.53
CA GLN A 69 21.45 4.96 -5.94
C GLN A 69 20.74 3.60 -6.07
N THR A 70 21.21 2.58 -5.35
CA THR A 70 20.53 1.29 -5.31
C THR A 70 19.18 1.45 -4.64
N PHE A 71 18.12 1.07 -5.37
CA PHE A 71 16.77 0.99 -4.83
C PHE A 71 16.71 -0.11 -3.76
N VAL A 72 16.28 0.25 -2.56
CA VAL A 72 16.08 -0.69 -1.45
C VAL A 72 14.61 -1.04 -1.35
N TYR A 73 13.76 -0.02 -1.25
CA TYR A 73 12.33 -0.24 -1.04
C TYR A 73 11.51 1.00 -1.41
N GLY A 74 10.26 0.77 -1.80
CA GLY A 74 9.34 1.85 -2.18
C GLY A 74 8.92 2.69 -0.97
N HIS A 75 8.50 3.93 -1.23
CA HIS A 75 7.90 4.80 -0.22
C HIS A 75 6.69 4.16 0.48
N LEU A 76 6.48 4.54 1.75
CA LEU A 76 5.26 4.31 2.53
C LEU A 76 4.72 2.87 2.66
N THR A 77 5.55 1.83 2.57
CA THR A 77 5.12 0.45 2.89
C THR A 77 5.99 -0.25 3.93
N ILE A 78 6.51 0.50 4.91
CA ILE A 78 7.26 -0.10 6.02
C ILE A 78 6.27 -0.56 7.08
N GLU A 79 5.84 -1.82 6.96
CA GLU A 79 5.21 -2.52 8.06
C GLU A 79 6.27 -2.89 9.11
N GLN A 80 5.86 -3.07 10.35
CA GLN A 80 6.79 -3.44 11.42
C GLN A 80 7.26 -4.89 11.23
N GLN A 81 8.46 -5.06 10.69
CA GLN A 81 9.12 -6.37 10.54
C GLN A 81 10.29 -6.55 11.51
N TYR A 82 10.20 -5.94 12.69
CA TYR A 82 11.26 -6.01 13.69
C TYR A 82 11.60 -7.46 14.10
N TRP A 83 10.58 -8.33 14.14
CA TRP A 83 10.74 -9.76 14.42
C TRP A 83 11.57 -10.49 13.35
N TYR A 84 11.50 -10.08 12.07
CA TYR A 84 12.25 -10.74 11.00
C TYR A 84 13.76 -10.59 11.24
N VAL A 85 14.19 -9.36 11.55
CA VAL A 85 15.61 -9.05 11.77
C VAL A 85 16.14 -9.68 13.05
N ARG A 86 15.33 -9.75 14.11
CA ARG A 86 15.77 -10.33 15.39
C ARG A 86 15.72 -11.85 15.37
N ASP A 87 14.58 -12.42 15.01
CA ASP A 87 14.31 -13.84 15.19
C ASP A 87 14.75 -14.66 13.97
N LEU A 88 14.40 -14.22 12.75
CA LEU A 88 14.64 -15.01 11.55
C LEU A 88 16.06 -14.84 10.99
N MET A 89 16.65 -13.64 11.12
CA MET A 89 18.07 -13.41 10.81
C MET A 89 19.01 -13.77 11.98
N GLY A 90 18.47 -14.08 13.16
CA GLY A 90 19.23 -14.50 14.34
C GLY A 90 20.08 -13.40 14.98
N LEU A 91 19.71 -12.13 14.81
CA LEU A 91 20.42 -11.01 15.45
C LEU A 91 19.96 -10.75 16.89
N GLU A 92 18.77 -11.24 17.27
CA GLU A 92 18.23 -11.15 18.63
C GLU A 92 18.44 -9.77 19.28
N ASP A 93 19.17 -9.70 20.40
CA ASP A 93 19.44 -8.48 21.16
C ASP A 93 20.57 -7.61 20.59
N SER A 94 21.31 -8.12 19.59
CA SER A 94 22.39 -7.36 18.94
C SER A 94 21.88 -6.31 17.96
N PHE A 95 20.58 -6.35 17.61
CA PHE A 95 19.94 -5.39 16.72
C PHE A 95 18.91 -4.56 17.47
N THR A 96 19.01 -3.23 17.36
CA THR A 96 17.93 -2.28 17.66
C THR A 96 17.51 -1.55 16.39
N TRP A 97 16.29 -0.99 16.35
CA TRP A 97 15.79 -0.31 15.15
C TRP A 97 16.66 0.88 14.73
N GLN A 98 17.40 1.50 15.67
CA GLN A 98 18.37 2.56 15.39
C GLN A 98 19.61 2.07 14.64
N ASN A 99 19.88 0.75 14.66
CA ASN A 99 20.98 0.15 13.92
C ASN A 99 20.60 -0.16 12.47
N LEU A 100 19.35 0.06 12.05
CA LEU A 100 18.93 -0.20 10.69
C LEU A 100 19.72 0.67 9.71
N ASP A 101 20.50 0.01 8.87
CA ASP A 101 21.26 0.60 7.79
C ASP A 101 21.25 -0.32 6.55
N TYR A 102 21.92 0.11 5.49
CA TYR A 102 22.00 -0.66 4.26
C TYR A 102 22.67 -2.03 4.45
N SER A 103 23.65 -2.15 5.35
CA SER A 103 24.33 -3.42 5.59
C SER A 103 23.38 -4.47 6.18
N THR A 104 22.40 -4.03 6.97
CA THR A 104 21.32 -4.88 7.49
C THR A 104 20.45 -5.43 6.35
N VAL A 105 20.13 -4.58 5.35
CA VAL A 105 19.37 -4.99 4.15
C VAL A 105 20.17 -6.01 3.34
N GLN A 106 21.45 -5.74 3.09
CA GLN A 106 22.32 -6.68 2.37
C GLN A 106 22.46 -8.02 3.09
N LEU A 107 22.50 -8.01 4.42
CA LEU A 107 22.50 -9.24 5.21
C LEU A 107 21.17 -9.99 5.07
N ALA A 108 20.03 -9.29 5.09
CA ALA A 108 18.72 -9.90 4.89
C ALA A 108 18.60 -10.57 3.52
N GLU A 109 19.01 -9.89 2.44
CA GLU A 109 19.05 -10.46 1.09
C GLU A 109 19.97 -11.68 0.99
N LYS A 110 21.13 -11.63 1.65
CA LYS A 110 22.10 -12.73 1.66
C LYS A 110 21.58 -13.95 2.41
N LEU A 111 20.94 -13.75 3.57
CA LEU A 111 20.42 -14.84 4.39
C LEU A 111 19.16 -15.44 3.79
N ASN A 112 18.25 -14.59 3.29
CA ASN A 112 16.94 -14.92 2.72
C ASN A 112 16.32 -16.19 3.32
N PRO A 113 16.06 -16.23 4.64
CA PRO A 113 15.67 -17.45 5.31
C PRO A 113 14.38 -18.02 4.72
N GLY A 114 14.41 -19.30 4.32
CA GLY A 114 13.28 -19.95 3.66
C GLY A 114 13.03 -19.51 2.21
N ASN A 115 13.97 -18.79 1.59
CA ASN A 115 13.80 -18.19 0.26
C ASN A 115 12.52 -17.33 0.18
N ALA A 116 12.34 -16.48 1.20
CA ALA A 116 11.14 -15.66 1.42
C ALA A 116 11.01 -14.49 0.43
N THR A 117 12.10 -14.08 -0.23
CA THR A 117 12.03 -13.09 -1.31
C THR A 117 11.16 -13.62 -2.46
N ALA A 118 10.04 -12.93 -2.71
CA ALA A 118 9.08 -13.27 -3.77
C ALA A 118 9.41 -12.55 -5.09
N ASP A 119 10.66 -12.63 -5.54
CA ASP A 119 11.19 -11.93 -6.73
C ASP A 119 11.29 -12.82 -7.98
N THR A 120 10.79 -14.06 -7.92
CA THR A 120 10.67 -14.91 -9.11
C THR A 120 9.50 -14.45 -9.98
N PHE A 121 9.77 -13.48 -10.85
CA PHE A 121 8.76 -12.90 -11.75
C PHE A 121 8.37 -13.82 -12.92
N ASP A 122 9.18 -14.83 -13.25
CA ASP A 122 8.82 -15.83 -14.26
C ASP A 122 7.83 -16.86 -13.70
N ILE A 123 6.55 -16.56 -13.93
CA ILE A 123 5.43 -17.43 -13.56
C ILE A 123 4.93 -18.27 -14.74
N SER A 124 5.75 -18.49 -15.78
CA SER A 124 5.35 -19.20 -16.99
C SER A 124 4.83 -20.61 -16.70
N ASP A 125 5.43 -21.33 -15.75
CA ASP A 125 5.00 -22.69 -15.40
C ASP A 125 3.65 -22.71 -14.67
N PHE A 126 3.36 -21.69 -13.86
CA PHE A 126 2.04 -21.49 -13.25
C PHE A 126 0.99 -21.28 -14.35
N HIS A 127 1.28 -20.40 -15.32
CA HIS A 127 0.39 -20.13 -16.44
C HIS A 127 0.20 -21.34 -17.37
N LYS A 128 1.28 -22.10 -17.69
CA LYS A 128 1.19 -23.32 -18.53
C LYS A 128 0.30 -24.39 -17.93
N ARG A 129 0.17 -24.44 -16.60
CA ARG A 129 -0.73 -25.36 -15.90
C ARG A 129 -2.19 -24.89 -15.86
N GLY A 130 -2.49 -23.72 -16.44
CA GLY A 130 -3.83 -23.16 -16.52
C GLY A 130 -4.31 -22.46 -15.24
N PHE A 131 -3.40 -22.11 -14.32
CA PHE A 131 -3.75 -21.38 -13.11
C PHE A 131 -3.86 -19.88 -13.35
N ASN A 132 -4.74 -19.25 -12.59
CA ASN A 132 -5.01 -17.81 -12.63
C ASN A 132 -4.63 -17.15 -11.30
N ILE A 133 -4.23 -15.88 -11.35
CA ILE A 133 -3.91 -15.08 -10.16
C ILE A 133 -4.64 -13.75 -10.24
N THR A 134 -5.24 -13.34 -9.12
CA THR A 134 -5.74 -11.98 -8.91
C THR A 134 -5.08 -11.44 -7.66
N ALA A 135 -4.64 -10.19 -7.68
CA ALA A 135 -4.01 -9.51 -6.56
C ALA A 135 -4.65 -8.14 -6.40
N CYS A 136 -4.98 -7.79 -5.15
CA CYS A 136 -5.55 -6.49 -4.81
C CYS A 136 -4.60 -5.78 -3.84
N GLN A 137 -4.12 -4.61 -4.25
CA GLN A 137 -3.39 -3.71 -3.35
C GLN A 137 -4.37 -2.64 -2.87
N MET A 138 -4.55 -2.55 -1.56
CA MET A 138 -5.36 -1.49 -0.96
C MET A 138 -4.55 -0.19 -0.88
N PRO A 139 -5.15 0.98 -1.16
CA PRO A 139 -4.55 2.26 -0.80
C PRO A 139 -4.51 2.37 0.74
N LEU A 140 -3.42 2.92 1.27
CA LEU A 140 -3.06 2.97 2.71
C LEU A 140 -4.06 3.71 3.62
N SER A 141 -5.15 4.26 3.09
CA SER A 141 -6.15 5.05 3.83
C SER A 141 -7.31 4.20 4.39
N PHE A 142 -7.24 2.87 4.32
CA PHE A 142 -8.29 1.99 4.86
C PHE A 142 -7.84 1.39 6.20
N HIS A 143 -8.31 1.97 7.31
CA HIS A 143 -8.11 1.40 8.64
C HIS A 143 -8.95 0.10 8.74
N PRO A 144 -8.35 -1.05 9.09
CA PRO A 144 -9.07 -2.31 9.18
C PRO A 144 -9.82 -2.39 10.52
N ASP A 145 -10.83 -1.54 10.70
CA ASP A 145 -11.78 -1.74 11.79
C ASP A 145 -12.78 -2.80 11.32
N ASN A 146 -12.63 -4.00 11.87
CA ASN A 146 -13.48 -5.18 11.76
C ASN A 146 -13.20 -6.11 10.53
N MET A 147 -12.28 -7.05 10.71
CA MET A 147 -12.13 -8.21 9.84
C MET A 147 -13.34 -9.16 9.98
N THR A 148 -13.90 -9.54 8.83
CA THR A 148 -14.99 -10.49 8.52
C THR A 148 -16.42 -9.92 8.48
N PRO A 149 -17.07 -10.03 7.31
CA PRO A 149 -17.64 -11.31 6.89
C PRO A 149 -17.00 -11.89 5.61
N PRO A 150 -17.17 -13.20 5.35
CA PRO A 150 -17.01 -13.75 4.02
C PRO A 150 -18.11 -13.14 3.15
N SER A 151 -17.76 -12.58 2.00
CA SER A 151 -18.56 -11.63 1.21
C SER A 151 -18.74 -10.25 1.83
N THR A 152 -18.54 -9.21 1.01
CA THR A 152 -18.97 -7.85 1.32
C THR A 152 -20.44 -7.90 1.69
N LEU A 153 -20.75 -7.53 2.94
CA LEU A 153 -22.07 -7.72 3.51
C LEU A 153 -23.18 -7.17 2.60
N GLY A 154 -24.25 -7.94 2.39
CA GLY A 154 -25.35 -7.56 1.50
C GLY A 154 -25.13 -7.86 0.00
N TYR A 155 -23.94 -8.30 -0.39
CA TYR A 155 -23.64 -8.78 -1.75
C TYR A 155 -23.15 -10.22 -1.72
N ARG A 156 -23.58 -11.04 -2.69
CA ARG A 156 -23.20 -12.46 -2.83
C ARG A 156 -22.94 -12.78 -4.30
N ASP A 157 -22.02 -12.03 -4.90
CA ASP A 157 -21.67 -12.17 -6.30
C ASP A 157 -20.17 -11.97 -6.52
N SER A 158 -19.67 -12.44 -7.67
CA SER A 158 -18.25 -12.39 -8.04
C SER A 158 -17.69 -10.99 -8.23
N ARG A 159 -18.53 -9.94 -8.28
CA ARG A 159 -18.06 -8.56 -8.44
C ARG A 159 -17.62 -7.96 -7.10
N HIS A 160 -18.21 -8.39 -5.99
CA HIS A 160 -17.92 -7.84 -4.66
C HIS A 160 -17.17 -8.80 -3.73
N ASP A 161 -17.01 -10.07 -4.14
CA ASP A 161 -16.26 -11.08 -3.40
C ASP A 161 -15.14 -11.68 -4.28
N ILE A 162 -13.90 -11.49 -3.84
CA ILE A 162 -12.71 -11.93 -4.57
C ILE A 162 -12.59 -13.45 -4.66
N ALA A 163 -13.11 -14.20 -3.68
CA ALA A 163 -13.12 -15.65 -3.70
C ALA A 163 -14.16 -16.17 -4.70
N LEU A 164 -15.37 -15.58 -4.71
CA LEU A 164 -16.38 -15.87 -5.75
C LEU A 164 -15.87 -15.50 -7.15
N ALA A 165 -15.13 -14.39 -7.28
CA ALA A 165 -14.49 -14.01 -8.54
C ALA A 165 -13.47 -15.04 -9.01
N MET A 166 -12.62 -15.53 -8.11
CA MET A 166 -11.61 -16.54 -8.43
C MET A 166 -12.26 -17.87 -8.81
N MET A 167 -13.31 -18.30 -8.11
CA MET A 167 -14.06 -19.50 -8.47
C MET A 167 -14.70 -19.36 -9.85
N ALA A 168 -15.36 -18.23 -10.14
CA ALA A 168 -15.92 -17.98 -11.47
C ALA A 168 -14.86 -17.98 -12.57
N TRP A 169 -13.64 -17.49 -12.29
CA TRP A 169 -12.55 -17.53 -13.27
C TRP A 169 -12.02 -18.94 -13.47
N ALA A 170 -11.79 -19.68 -12.39
CA ALA A 170 -11.28 -21.05 -12.44
C ALA A 170 -12.27 -22.03 -13.10
N GLU A 171 -13.56 -21.90 -12.80
CA GLU A 171 -14.59 -22.84 -13.24
C GLU A 171 -15.20 -22.45 -14.58
N ASN A 172 -15.45 -21.16 -14.81
CA ASN A 172 -16.19 -20.68 -15.99
C ASN A 172 -15.31 -19.90 -16.98
N GLY A 173 -14.01 -19.76 -16.72
CA GLY A 173 -13.08 -19.02 -17.59
C GLY A 173 -13.31 -17.51 -17.63
N THR A 174 -14.15 -16.97 -16.74
CA THR A 174 -14.49 -15.54 -16.73
C THR A 174 -13.55 -14.77 -15.79
N ALA A 175 -12.54 -14.11 -16.34
CA ALA A 175 -11.65 -13.25 -15.56
C ALA A 175 -12.41 -12.01 -15.02
N PRO A 176 -12.16 -11.58 -13.77
CA PRO A 176 -12.73 -10.35 -13.25
C PRO A 176 -12.15 -9.15 -14.00
N ASN A 177 -13.03 -8.27 -14.49
CA ASN A 177 -12.62 -7.00 -15.11
C ASN A 177 -12.67 -5.83 -14.13
N GLU A 178 -13.29 -6.02 -12.96
CA GLU A 178 -13.43 -5.06 -11.88
C GLU A 178 -13.68 -5.79 -10.55
N HIS A 179 -13.34 -5.14 -9.45
CA HIS A 179 -13.79 -5.52 -8.12
C HIS A 179 -14.46 -4.32 -7.46
N ALA A 180 -15.71 -4.50 -7.03
CA ALA A 180 -16.49 -3.49 -6.37
C ALA A 180 -16.18 -3.50 -4.87
N ALA A 181 -15.57 -2.42 -4.37
CA ALA A 181 -15.30 -2.19 -2.96
C ALA A 181 -16.40 -1.31 -2.36
N THR A 182 -16.86 -1.66 -1.16
CA THR A 182 -17.98 -0.97 -0.48
C THR A 182 -17.52 -0.39 0.85
N ASN A 183 -17.84 0.88 1.10
CA ASN A 183 -17.67 1.54 2.39
C ASN A 183 -19.04 1.71 3.08
N TRP A 184 -19.09 1.56 4.40
CA TRP A 184 -20.31 1.57 5.22
C TRP A 184 -20.35 2.80 6.12
N LYS A 185 -21.54 3.39 6.31
CA LYS A 185 -21.69 4.62 7.13
C LYS A 185 -21.41 4.40 8.63
N ASN A 186 -21.52 3.17 9.11
CA ASN A 186 -21.21 2.80 10.49
C ASN A 186 -20.69 1.36 10.52
N SER A 187 -19.41 1.18 10.82
CA SER A 187 -18.74 -0.13 10.91
C SER A 187 -19.04 -0.85 12.24
N ALA A 188 -19.63 -0.17 13.22
CA ALA A 188 -19.86 -0.68 14.58
C ALA A 188 -21.30 -1.13 14.87
N SER A 189 -22.27 -0.88 13.99
CA SER A 189 -23.65 -1.33 14.20
C SER A 189 -24.23 -1.96 12.95
N VAL A 190 -25.08 -2.96 13.16
CA VAL A 190 -25.74 -3.80 12.13
C VAL A 190 -26.76 -3.01 11.28
N GLN A 191 -26.66 -1.68 11.24
CA GLN A 191 -27.45 -0.76 10.43
C GLN A 191 -26.62 -0.35 9.21
N PHE A 192 -26.65 -1.22 8.21
CA PHE A 192 -25.82 -1.13 7.00
C PHE A 192 -26.48 -0.27 5.92
N ALA A 193 -26.36 1.04 6.03
CA ALA A 193 -26.48 1.89 4.87
C ALA A 193 -25.12 1.91 4.15
N THR A 194 -25.09 1.44 2.90
CA THR A 194 -23.94 1.66 2.00
C THR A 194 -23.64 3.15 1.96
N ALA A 195 -22.42 3.54 2.33
CA ALA A 195 -21.97 4.92 2.17
C ALA A 195 -21.69 5.17 0.69
N PHE A 196 -20.90 4.29 0.07
CA PHE A 196 -20.58 4.32 -1.35
C PHE A 196 -19.98 2.96 -1.80
N THR A 197 -20.14 2.59 -3.07
CA THR A 197 -19.47 1.44 -3.71
C THR A 197 -18.66 1.90 -4.92
N ARG A 198 -17.34 1.67 -4.93
CA ARG A 198 -16.43 1.99 -6.06
C ARG A 198 -16.02 0.75 -6.82
N GLN A 199 -16.00 0.84 -8.14
CA GLN A 199 -15.26 -0.10 -8.98
C GLN A 199 -13.77 0.19 -8.86
N SER A 200 -12.98 -0.83 -8.54
CA SER A 200 -11.52 -0.77 -8.60
C SER A 200 -11.07 -1.05 -10.04
N ILE A 201 -10.14 -0.23 -10.54
CA ILE A 201 -9.55 -0.42 -11.87
C ILE A 201 -8.65 -1.66 -11.84
N VAL A 202 -8.93 -2.64 -12.71
CA VAL A 202 -8.04 -3.79 -12.90
C VAL A 202 -6.86 -3.38 -13.78
N ALA A 203 -5.69 -3.25 -13.16
CA ALA A 203 -4.44 -3.16 -13.88
C ALA A 203 -4.13 -4.52 -14.50
N ARG A 204 -4.36 -4.69 -15.80
CA ARG A 204 -3.96 -5.90 -16.51
C ARG A 204 -2.44 -5.87 -16.69
N ALA A 205 -1.73 -6.85 -16.14
CA ALA A 205 -0.29 -6.98 -16.34
C ALA A 205 0.01 -7.07 -17.84
N THR A 206 0.54 -5.99 -18.40
CA THR A 206 1.12 -6.01 -19.75
C THR A 206 2.60 -6.31 -19.59
N ARG A 207 3.12 -7.21 -20.43
CA ARG A 207 4.53 -7.59 -20.45
C ARG A 207 5.38 -6.34 -20.70
N THR A 208 5.84 -5.71 -19.63
CA THR A 208 6.81 -4.63 -19.67
C THR A 208 8.15 -5.25 -19.33
N THR A 209 8.98 -5.46 -20.35
CA THR A 209 10.39 -5.74 -20.15
C THR A 209 11.02 -4.48 -19.56
N ARG A 210 11.12 -4.38 -18.22
CA ARG A 210 12.08 -3.43 -17.63
C ARG A 210 13.46 -4.00 -17.91
N GLY A 211 14.20 -3.32 -18.78
CA GLY A 211 15.58 -3.66 -19.10
C GLY A 211 16.44 -3.65 -17.84
N SER A 212 17.32 -4.64 -17.80
CA SER A 212 18.49 -4.75 -16.90
C SER A 212 19.34 -3.49 -16.90
#